data_AF-A0A418M7V4-F1
#
_entry.id   AF-A0A418M7V4-F1
#
_cell.length_a   1.000
_cell.length_b   1.000
_cell.length_c   1.000
_cell.angle_alpha   90.00
_cell.angle_beta   90.00
_cell.angle_gamma   90.00
#
_symmetry.space_group_name_H-M   'P 1'
#
loop_
_entity.id
_entity.type
_entity.pdbx_description
1 polymer ?
#
loop_
_entity_poly.entity_id
_entity_poly.type
_entity_poly.pdbx_seq_one_letter_code
_entity_poly.pdbx_strand_id
1 'polypeptide(L)'
;MKDLRKLPKPPRPVDGLGPDHGYEPFFPNFLLKEWIVGAVFLLAFILWIAFNPVTLGSAANPNDVSYIPMPDWYFNFLYQFLKYFPGGDMAVGVVLIPAISIVLLTFLPWLDTSPHRHPWRRPMATVAMVLTLVLVIWLTNEASIQHAAELYAQAHPYAHSHP
;
A
#
# COMPACT_ATOMS: atom_id res chain seq x y z
N MET A 1 47.69 -42.01 14.05
CA MET A 1 46.28 -42.24 13.69
C MET A 1 45.42 -41.63 14.80
N LYS A 2 44.84 -40.43 14.59
CA LYS A 2 44.08 -39.73 15.65
C LYS A 2 42.80 -40.50 15.92
N ASP A 3 42.53 -40.80 17.19
CA ASP A 3 41.37 -41.57 17.63
C ASP A 3 40.07 -40.84 17.25
N LEU A 4 39.41 -41.30 16.19
CA LEU A 4 38.22 -40.69 15.59
C LEU A 4 37.04 -40.63 16.57
N ARG A 5 37.10 -41.38 17.68
CA ARG A 5 36.09 -41.38 18.75
C ARG A 5 36.10 -40.11 19.60
N LYS A 6 37.19 -39.34 19.56
CA LYS A 6 37.34 -38.09 20.33
C LYS A 6 37.00 -36.83 19.55
N LEU A 7 36.60 -36.96 18.28
CA LEU A 7 36.12 -35.82 17.52
C LEU A 7 34.76 -35.37 18.07
N PRO A 8 34.52 -34.05 18.23
CA PRO A 8 33.18 -33.56 18.47
C PRO A 8 32.29 -34.08 17.36
N LYS A 9 31.13 -34.65 17.72
CA LYS A 9 30.14 -35.07 16.72
C LYS A 9 29.83 -33.84 15.86
N PRO A 10 29.78 -33.97 14.52
CA PRO A 10 29.30 -32.86 13.70
C PRO A 10 27.93 -32.44 14.24
N PRO A 11 27.58 -31.14 14.16
CA PRO A 11 26.22 -30.73 14.45
C PRO A 11 25.31 -31.66 13.67
N ARG A 12 24.32 -32.25 14.36
CA ARG A 12 23.34 -33.08 13.67
C ARG A 12 22.87 -32.25 12.48
N PRO A 13 22.96 -32.77 11.24
CA PRO A 13 22.16 -32.18 10.19
C PRO A 13 20.73 -32.18 10.76
N VAL A 14 19.98 -31.08 10.60
CA VAL A 14 18.65 -30.94 11.20
C VAL A 14 17.69 -31.83 10.40
N ASP A 15 17.98 -33.12 10.40
CA ASP A 15 17.26 -34.19 9.77
C ASP A 15 16.22 -34.61 10.79
N GLY A 16 15.12 -33.85 10.84
CA GLY A 16 14.06 -34.03 11.82
C GLY A 16 13.67 -32.75 12.56
N LEU A 17 13.16 -31.75 11.84
CA LEU A 17 11.89 -31.25 12.31
C LEU A 17 10.93 -32.45 12.28
N GLY A 18 10.37 -32.88 13.41
CA GLY A 18 9.33 -33.92 13.41
C GLY A 18 8.17 -33.53 12.47
N PRO A 19 7.25 -34.45 12.14
CA PRO A 19 6.07 -34.16 11.29
C PRO A 19 5.21 -32.97 11.78
N ASP A 20 5.48 -32.44 12.97
CA ASP A 20 4.62 -31.52 13.73
C ASP A 20 5.27 -30.14 13.96
N HIS A 21 6.36 -29.81 13.27
CA HIS A 21 6.96 -28.47 13.32
C HIS A 21 6.70 -27.77 11.98
N GLY A 22 5.82 -26.77 11.98
CA GLY A 22 5.30 -26.11 10.78
C GLY A 22 6.29 -25.21 10.02
N TYR A 23 7.53 -25.65 9.79
CA TYR A 23 8.51 -24.92 9.00
C TYR A 23 8.95 -25.75 7.78
N GLU A 24 8.83 -25.16 6.58
CA GLU A 24 9.19 -25.77 5.30
C GLU A 24 10.58 -25.28 4.84
N PRO A 25 11.44 -26.16 4.28
CA PRO A 25 12.73 -25.73 3.73
C PRO A 25 12.58 -24.67 2.64
N PHE A 26 13.44 -23.63 2.68
CA PHE A 26 13.44 -22.56 1.67
C PHE A 26 13.64 -23.10 0.25
N PHE A 27 14.69 -23.91 0.07
CA PHE A 27 14.95 -24.62 -1.17
C PHE A 27 14.74 -26.12 -0.98
N PRO A 28 14.07 -26.83 -1.90
CA PRO A 28 13.45 -26.30 -3.12
C PRO A 28 12.01 -25.80 -2.90
N ASN A 29 11.36 -26.17 -1.81
CA ASN A 29 9.90 -26.12 -1.70
C ASN A 29 9.32 -24.69 -1.69
N PHE A 30 9.68 -23.87 -0.70
CA PHE A 30 9.14 -22.52 -0.57
C PHE A 30 9.50 -21.68 -1.81
N LEU A 31 10.76 -21.75 -2.26
CA LEU A 31 11.22 -21.01 -3.44
C LEU A 31 10.41 -21.37 -4.68
N LEU A 32 10.15 -22.66 -4.93
CA LEU A 32 9.33 -23.08 -6.07
C LEU A 32 7.88 -22.62 -5.95
N LYS A 33 7.28 -22.68 -4.75
CA LYS A 33 5.91 -22.18 -4.53
C LYS A 33 5.81 -20.68 -4.80
N GLU A 34 6.71 -19.88 -4.23
CA GLU A 34 6.74 -18.43 -4.46
C GLU A 34 7.04 -18.07 -5.92
N TRP A 35 7.91 -18.84 -6.60
CA TRP A 35 8.16 -18.67 -8.03
C TRP A 35 6.92 -18.92 -8.88
N ILE A 36 6.17 -19.99 -8.60
CA ILE A 36 4.92 -20.29 -9.32
C ILE A 36 3.89 -19.20 -9.05
N VAL A 37 3.70 -18.78 -7.79
CA VAL A 37 2.78 -17.69 -7.43
C VAL A 37 3.18 -16.38 -8.14
N GLY A 38 4.46 -16.03 -8.11
CA GLY A 38 4.99 -14.85 -8.79
C GLY A 38 4.82 -14.91 -10.30
N ALA A 39 5.08 -16.06 -10.93
CA ALA A 39 4.91 -16.25 -12.37
C ALA A 39 3.44 -16.15 -12.80
N VAL A 40 2.52 -16.76 -12.04
CA VAL A 40 1.07 -16.67 -12.29
C VAL A 40 0.57 -15.24 -12.10
N PHE A 41 1.02 -14.56 -11.04
CA PHE A 41 0.68 -13.14 -10.81
C PHE A 41 1.19 -12.25 -11.95
N LEU A 42 2.45 -12.41 -12.35
CA LEU A 42 3.04 -11.62 -13.44
C LEU A 42 2.32 -11.89 -14.77
N LEU A 43 2.00 -13.15 -15.08
CA LEU A 43 1.23 -13.48 -16.27
C LEU A 43 -0.16 -12.82 -16.24
N ALA A 44 -0.87 -12.91 -15.12
CA ALA A 44 -2.17 -12.26 -14.95
C ALA A 44 -2.07 -10.73 -15.09
N PHE A 45 -1.02 -10.11 -14.53
CA PHE A 45 -0.78 -8.68 -14.62
C PHE A 45 -0.44 -8.23 -16.06
N ILE A 46 0.37 -9.01 -16.79
CA ILE A 46 0.67 -8.74 -18.21
C ILE A 46 -0.62 -8.84 -19.04
N LEU A 47 -1.43 -9.87 -18.82
CA LEU A 47 -2.73 -10.00 -19.50
C LEU A 47 -3.64 -8.82 -19.17
N TRP A 48 -3.70 -8.41 -17.89
CA TRP A 48 -4.47 -7.24 -17.47
C TRP A 48 -4.07 -5.98 -18.24
N ILE A 49 -2.78 -5.64 -18.29
CA ILE A 49 -2.31 -4.43 -18.99
C ILE A 49 -2.51 -4.54 -20.50
N ALA A 50 -2.30 -5.73 -21.09
CA ALA A 50 -2.50 -5.95 -22.51
C ALA A 50 -3.96 -5.70 -22.95
N PHE A 51 -4.93 -6.04 -22.09
CA PHE A 51 -6.36 -5.81 -22.34
C PHE A 51 -6.88 -4.46 -21.83
N ASN A 52 -6.11 -3.73 -21.02
CA ASN A 52 -6.48 -2.43 -20.47
C ASN A 52 -5.40 -1.38 -20.82
N PRO A 53 -5.30 -0.95 -22.10
CA PRO A 53 -4.30 0.02 -22.50
C PRO A 53 -4.50 1.34 -21.75
N VAL A 54 -3.39 1.88 -21.23
CA VAL A 54 -3.41 3.17 -20.52
C VAL A 54 -3.64 4.29 -21.54
N THR A 55 -4.70 5.07 -21.34
CA THR A 55 -4.94 6.28 -22.12
C THR A 55 -3.96 7.37 -21.67
N LEU A 56 -3.04 7.75 -22.55
CA LEU A 56 -2.22 8.94 -22.33
C LEU A 56 -3.08 10.18 -22.61
N GLY A 57 -3.03 11.16 -21.70
CA GLY A 57 -3.74 12.43 -21.86
C GLY A 57 -3.25 13.24 -23.06
N SER A 58 -3.92 14.36 -23.34
CA SER A 58 -3.47 15.32 -24.34
C SER A 58 -2.08 15.88 -23.99
N ALA A 59 -1.34 16.31 -25.01
CA ALA A 59 -0.07 16.98 -24.79
C ALA A 59 -0.28 18.24 -23.93
N ALA A 60 0.60 18.43 -22.94
CA ALA A 60 0.51 19.57 -22.04
C ALA A 60 0.61 20.89 -22.84
N ASN A 61 -0.43 21.71 -22.75
CA ASN A 61 -0.44 23.06 -23.31
C ASN A 61 -0.41 24.07 -22.16
N PRO A 62 0.67 24.86 -22.00
CA PRO A 62 0.79 25.82 -20.90
C PRO A 62 -0.22 26.98 -20.97
N ASN A 63 -0.88 27.17 -22.13
CA ASN A 63 -1.93 28.18 -22.30
C ASN A 63 -3.34 27.63 -22.08
N ASP A 64 -3.50 26.33 -21.84
CA ASP A 64 -4.80 25.72 -21.56
C ASP A 64 -5.06 25.69 -20.05
N VAL A 65 -5.99 26.54 -19.61
CA VAL A 65 -6.43 26.65 -18.21
C VAL A 65 -7.72 25.87 -17.93
N SER A 66 -8.24 25.14 -18.91
CA SER A 66 -9.49 24.38 -18.78
C SER A 66 -9.30 22.98 -18.19
N TYR A 67 -8.06 22.50 -18.10
CA TYR A 67 -7.75 21.19 -17.54
C TYR A 67 -8.02 21.15 -16.03
N ILE A 68 -8.77 20.14 -15.58
CA ILE A 68 -8.98 19.85 -14.15
C ILE A 68 -7.89 18.88 -13.69
N PRO A 69 -6.88 19.34 -12.91
CA PRO A 69 -5.77 18.50 -12.54
C PRO A 69 -6.16 17.52 -11.42
N MET A 70 -6.06 16.22 -11.72
CA MET A 70 -6.15 15.15 -10.74
C MET A 70 -4.89 14.29 -10.81
N PRO A 71 -4.26 13.92 -9.68
CA PRO A 71 -3.11 13.03 -9.68
C PRO A 71 -3.51 11.57 -9.93
N ASP A 72 -2.51 10.69 -10.08
CA ASP A 72 -2.76 9.26 -10.22
C ASP A 72 -3.40 8.63 -8.97
N TRP A 73 -4.06 7.49 -9.19
CA TRP A 73 -4.90 6.80 -8.20
C TRP A 73 -4.25 6.53 -6.84
N TYR A 74 -2.93 6.29 -6.80
CA TYR A 74 -2.19 6.03 -5.55
C TYR A 74 -1.98 7.28 -4.70
N PHE A 75 -2.25 8.47 -5.24
CA PHE A 75 -2.21 9.76 -4.53
C PHE A 75 -3.58 10.37 -4.25
N ASN A 76 -4.67 9.77 -4.72
CA ASN A 76 -6.03 10.33 -4.57
C ASN A 76 -6.41 10.60 -3.11
N PHE A 77 -6.09 9.68 -2.19
CA PHE A 77 -6.40 9.88 -0.77
C PHE A 77 -5.68 11.12 -0.20
N LEU A 78 -4.42 11.33 -0.59
CA LEU A 78 -3.62 12.46 -0.14
C LEU A 78 -4.12 13.75 -0.79
N TYR A 79 -4.42 13.72 -2.09
CA TYR A 79 -5.01 14.84 -2.80
C TYR A 79 -6.31 15.32 -2.14
N GLN A 80 -7.23 14.41 -1.84
CA GLN A 80 -8.47 14.74 -1.15
C GLN A 80 -8.22 15.24 0.26
N PHE A 81 -7.28 14.61 0.97
CA PHE A 81 -6.89 15.06 2.31
C PHE A 81 -6.40 16.52 2.30
N LEU A 82 -5.60 16.90 1.31
CA LEU A 82 -5.09 18.26 1.16
C LEU A 82 -6.17 19.29 0.82
N LYS A 83 -7.27 18.90 0.15
CA LYS A 83 -8.41 19.80 -0.08
C LYS A 83 -9.04 20.30 1.23
N TYR A 84 -8.89 19.57 2.34
CA TYR A 84 -9.35 20.00 3.66
C TYR A 84 -8.44 21.02 4.36
N PHE A 85 -7.27 21.35 3.79
CA PHE A 85 -6.32 22.34 4.31
C PHE A 85 -6.13 23.52 3.32
N PRO A 86 -7.16 24.36 3.08
CA PRO A 86 -7.04 25.47 2.15
C PRO A 86 -6.16 26.60 2.69
N GLY A 87 -5.45 27.29 1.80
CA GLY A 87 -4.74 28.53 2.12
C GLY A 87 -3.47 28.34 2.96
N GLY A 88 -3.35 29.13 4.04
CA GLY A 88 -2.14 29.17 4.88
C GLY A 88 -1.81 27.87 5.61
N ASP A 89 -2.81 27.01 5.82
CA ASP A 89 -2.65 25.72 6.52
C ASP A 89 -2.20 24.59 5.58
N MET A 90 -2.05 24.87 4.29
CA MET A 90 -1.61 23.87 3.30
C MET A 90 -0.27 23.24 3.68
N ALA A 91 0.66 24.01 4.26
CA ALA A 91 1.95 23.49 4.73
C ALA A 91 1.79 22.41 5.83
N VAL A 92 0.75 22.51 6.66
CA VAL A 92 0.46 21.51 7.70
C VAL A 92 0.02 20.20 7.05
N GLY A 93 -0.94 20.28 6.12
CA GLY A 93 -1.43 19.10 5.39
C GLY A 93 -0.38 18.44 4.51
N VAL A 94 0.42 19.23 3.79
CA VAL A 94 1.41 18.75 2.80
C VAL A 94 2.71 18.28 3.44
N VAL A 95 3.18 18.95 4.49
CA VAL A 95 4.52 18.71 5.05
C VAL A 95 4.43 18.09 6.43
N LEU A 96 3.72 18.73 7.35
CA LEU A 96 3.76 18.35 8.76
C LEU A 96 3.14 16.97 8.99
N ILE A 97 1.95 16.71 8.46
CA ILE A 97 1.22 15.46 8.69
C ILE A 97 1.93 14.25 8.06
N PRO A 98 2.40 14.30 6.79
CA PRO A 98 3.19 13.21 6.23
C PRO A 98 4.51 13.00 6.98
N ALA A 99 5.21 14.07 7.38
CA ALA A 99 6.44 13.97 8.14
C ALA A 99 6.22 13.27 9.49
N ILE A 100 5.19 13.67 10.24
CA ILE A 100 4.83 13.02 11.51
C ILE A 100 4.47 11.54 11.28
N SER A 101 3.73 11.23 10.21
CA SER A 101 3.35 9.85 9.89
C SER A 101 4.57 8.96 9.62
N ILE A 102 5.55 9.46 8.86
CA ILE A 102 6.82 8.76 8.60
C ILE A 102 7.61 8.56 9.89
N VAL A 103 7.69 9.59 10.73
CA VAL A 103 8.36 9.52 12.04
C VAL A 103 7.68 8.46 12.91
N LEU A 104 6.35 8.47 13.02
CA LEU A 104 5.60 7.48 13.81
C LEU A 104 5.81 6.05 13.30
N LEU A 105 5.82 5.82 11.98
CA LEU A 105 6.11 4.52 11.39
C LEU A 105 7.55 4.07 11.65
N THR A 106 8.51 5.00 11.58
CA THR A 106 9.92 4.73 11.84
C THR A 106 10.14 4.33 13.30
N PHE A 107 9.48 5.01 14.24
CA PHE A 107 9.58 4.71 15.67
C PHE A 107 8.60 3.62 16.14
N LEU A 108 7.83 3.02 15.23
CA LEU A 108 6.83 2.01 15.56
C LEU A 108 7.38 0.83 16.40
N PRO A 109 8.60 0.30 16.17
CA PRO A 109 9.16 -0.78 16.99
C PRO A 109 9.31 -0.44 18.47
N TRP A 110 9.44 0.84 18.83
CA TRP A 110 9.57 1.30 20.21
C TRP A 110 8.24 1.76 20.80
N LEU A 111 7.38 2.35 19.97
CA LEU A 111 6.03 2.78 20.36
C LEU A 111 5.12 1.59 20.69
N ASP A 112 5.31 0.47 19.98
CA ASP A 112 4.45 -0.69 20.10
C ASP A 112 5.04 -1.76 21.03
N THR A 113 4.88 -1.55 22.33
CA THR A 113 5.48 -2.38 23.40
C THR A 113 4.73 -3.70 23.67
N SER A 114 3.71 -4.04 22.88
CA SER A 114 2.91 -5.23 23.14
C SER A 114 3.76 -6.51 22.99
N PRO A 115 3.71 -7.44 23.97
CA PRO A 115 4.47 -8.70 23.92
C PRO A 115 3.89 -9.69 22.90
N HIS A 116 2.65 -9.49 22.46
CA HIS A 116 1.98 -10.34 21.48
C HIS A 116 2.25 -9.86 20.06
N ARG A 117 2.52 -10.79 19.14
CA ARG A 117 2.70 -10.51 17.70
C ARG A 117 1.41 -10.69 16.88
N HIS A 118 0.46 -11.46 17.41
CA HIS A 118 -0.78 -11.78 16.70
C HIS A 118 -1.72 -10.55 16.68
N PRO A 119 -2.24 -10.11 15.50
CA PRO A 119 -3.13 -8.93 15.40
C PRO A 119 -4.34 -8.96 16.35
N TRP A 120 -5.05 -10.10 16.44
CA TRP A 120 -6.18 -10.28 17.37
C TRP A 120 -5.86 -10.04 18.86
N ARG A 121 -4.59 -10.13 19.27
CA ARG A 121 -4.15 -9.85 20.65
C ARG A 121 -3.64 -8.41 20.83
N ARG A 122 -3.76 -7.56 19.80
CA ARG A 122 -3.34 -6.16 19.77
C ARG A 122 -4.49 -5.28 19.26
N PRO A 123 -5.61 -5.18 20.00
CA PRO A 123 -6.80 -4.51 19.51
C PRO A 123 -6.52 -3.05 19.13
N MET A 124 -5.74 -2.30 19.92
CA MET A 124 -5.45 -0.89 19.65
C MET A 124 -4.67 -0.69 18.33
N ALA A 125 -3.57 -1.43 18.13
CA ALA A 125 -2.77 -1.35 16.91
C ALA A 125 -3.58 -1.83 15.68
N THR A 126 -4.36 -2.90 15.84
CA THR A 126 -5.20 -3.44 14.76
C THR A 126 -6.31 -2.46 14.38
N VAL A 127 -6.97 -1.83 15.35
CA VAL A 127 -7.99 -0.80 15.10
C VAL A 127 -7.37 0.41 14.41
N ALA A 128 -6.22 0.89 14.86
CA ALA A 128 -5.51 2.00 14.21
C ALA A 128 -5.13 1.70 12.75
N MET A 129 -4.66 0.47 12.47
CA MET A 129 -4.37 0.01 11.12
C MET A 129 -5.63 -0.03 10.26
N VAL A 130 -6.70 -0.65 10.74
CA VAL A 130 -7.97 -0.77 10.01
C VAL A 130 -8.58 0.62 9.76
N LEU A 131 -8.56 1.51 10.76
CA LEU A 131 -9.04 2.87 10.62
C LEU A 131 -8.25 3.65 9.57
N THR A 132 -6.92 3.52 9.57
CA THR A 132 -6.07 4.12 8.53
C THR A 132 -6.45 3.62 7.13
N LEU A 133 -6.65 2.31 6.97
CA LEU A 133 -7.08 1.73 5.68
C LEU A 133 -8.45 2.24 5.23
N VAL A 134 -9.41 2.28 6.15
CA VAL A 134 -10.76 2.80 5.87
C VAL A 134 -10.70 4.27 5.45
N LEU A 135 -9.89 5.09 6.12
CA LEU A 135 -9.70 6.49 5.76
C LEU A 135 -9.08 6.65 4.37
N VAL A 136 -8.05 5.87 4.04
CA VAL A 136 -7.43 5.90 2.71
C VAL A 136 -8.43 5.53 1.61
N ILE A 137 -9.21 4.47 1.83
CA ILE A 137 -10.24 4.03 0.88
C ILE A 137 -11.33 5.09 0.73
N TRP A 138 -11.82 5.63 1.85
CA TRP A 138 -12.87 6.64 1.85
C TRP A 138 -12.42 7.92 1.14
N LEU A 139 -11.24 8.45 1.47
CA LEU A 139 -10.67 9.64 0.82
C LEU A 139 -10.42 9.43 -0.67
N THR A 140 -9.97 8.23 -1.07
CA THR A 140 -9.78 7.88 -2.49
C THR A 140 -11.11 7.92 -3.24
N ASN A 141 -12.17 7.33 -2.67
CA ASN A 141 -13.49 7.35 -3.28
C ASN A 141 -14.06 8.77 -3.36
N GLU A 142 -13.91 9.55 -2.29
CA GLU A 142 -14.35 10.94 -2.24
C GLU A 142 -13.66 11.79 -3.33
N ALA A 143 -12.35 11.60 -3.53
CA ALA A 143 -11.61 12.25 -4.62
C ALA A 143 -12.23 11.95 -5.99
N SER A 144 -12.54 10.68 -6.25
CA SER A 144 -13.13 10.23 -7.51
C SER A 144 -14.53 10.78 -7.74
N ILE A 145 -15.36 10.83 -6.68
CA ILE A 145 -16.73 11.37 -6.76
C ILE A 145 -16.70 12.87 -7.07
N GLN A 146 -15.86 13.63 -6.36
CA GLN A 146 -15.75 15.08 -6.58
C GLN A 146 -15.22 15.40 -7.97
N HIS A 147 -14.20 14.68 -8.44
CA HIS A 147 -13.68 14.88 -9.78
C HIS A 147 -14.71 14.57 -10.87
N ALA A 148 -15.49 13.49 -10.71
CA ALA A 148 -16.58 13.17 -11.63
C ALA A 148 -17.65 14.28 -11.65
N ALA A 149 -17.96 14.89 -10.50
CA ALA A 149 -18.88 16.02 -10.43
C ALA A 149 -18.33 17.29 -11.10
N GLU A 150 -17.03 17.58 -10.92
CA GLU A 150 -16.35 18.70 -11.58
C GLU A 150 -16.35 18.55 -13.11
N LEU A 151 -16.06 17.34 -13.63
CA LEU A 151 -16.12 17.02 -15.06
C LEU A 151 -17.55 17.17 -15.61
N TYR A 152 -18.55 16.71 -14.86
CA TYR A 152 -19.96 16.84 -15.25
C TYR A 152 -20.40 18.31 -15.32
N ALA A 153 -20.02 19.12 -14.33
CA ALA A 153 -20.30 20.56 -14.30
C ALA A 153 -19.63 21.29 -15.48
N GLN A 154 -18.39 20.90 -15.82
CA GLN A 154 -17.67 21.43 -16.98
C GLN A 154 -18.36 21.08 -18.31
N ALA A 155 -18.88 19.86 -18.43
CA ALA A 155 -19.62 19.42 -19.63
C ALA A 155 -21.03 20.04 -19.74
N HIS A 156 -21.66 20.37 -18.60
CA HIS A 156 -23.04 20.85 -18.53
C HIS A 156 -23.18 22.14 -17.69
N PRO A 157 -22.70 23.30 -18.19
CA PRO A 157 -22.68 24.55 -17.43
C PRO A 157 -24.06 25.07 -17.00
N TYR A 158 -25.14 24.61 -17.63
CA TYR A 158 -26.53 25.02 -17.32
C TYR A 158 -27.27 24.04 -16.40
N ALA A 159 -26.65 22.93 -15.97
CA ALA A 159 -27.32 21.94 -15.13
C ALA A 159 -27.61 22.44 -13.70
N HIS A 160 -26.91 23.49 -13.24
CA HIS A 160 -27.06 24.07 -11.91
C HIS A 160 -28.09 25.21 -11.82
N SER A 161 -28.81 25.53 -12.90
CA SER A 161 -29.73 26.69 -12.97
C SER A 161 -31.22 26.36 -12.80
N HIS A 162 -31.57 25.16 -12.33
CA HIS A 162 -32.96 24.81 -12.01
C HIS A 162 -33.16 24.65 -10.49
N PRO A 163 -34.20 25.29 -9.92
CA PRO A 163 -34.48 25.32 -8.48
C PRO A 163 -34.94 23.98 -7.90
#